data_AF-A0A6N8NSL1-F1
#
_entry.id   AF-A0A6N8NSL1-F1
#
_cell.length_a   1.000
_cell.length_b   1.000
_cell.length_c   1.000
_cell.angle_alpha   90.00
_cell.angle_beta   90.00
_cell.angle_gamma   90.00
#
_symmetry.space_group_name_H-M   'P 1'
#
loop_
_entity.id
_entity.type
_entity.pdbx_description
1 polymer ?
#
loop_
_entity_poly.entity_id
_entity_poly.type
_entity_poly.pdbx_seq_one_letter_code
_entity_poly.pdbx_strand_id
1 'polypeptide(L)'
;MHPFTSLILWALAACTTLILPAQTILPIYSAATFFCLIALKATRRRAKYVAWLMFSLGAGLWLVHGGWLTEWLSGTPRSPERWTHAITLWLRILAIVSTSQLWMQFVPVQRFIRALFASRLPPGVAYLFAGPLLVVEQLKQQLAIIHEAQRARGVPLDEGWYQRL
;
A
#
# COMPACT_ATOMS: atom_id res chain seq x y z
N MET A 1 22.26 -4.69 -3.33
CA MET A 1 21.80 -3.69 -4.34
C MET A 1 21.63 -2.33 -3.68
N HIS A 2 21.89 -1.25 -4.42
CA HIS A 2 21.65 0.11 -3.95
C HIS A 2 20.13 0.39 -3.89
N PRO A 3 19.59 1.09 -2.86
CA PRO A 3 18.16 1.33 -2.71
C PRO A 3 17.48 2.01 -3.92
N PHE A 4 18.16 2.92 -4.61
CA PHE A 4 17.59 3.52 -5.83
C PHE A 4 17.52 2.55 -7.00
N THR A 5 18.51 1.67 -7.16
CA THR A 5 18.46 0.64 -8.20
C THR A 5 17.28 -0.30 -7.97
N SER A 6 17.09 -0.75 -6.72
CA SER A 6 15.93 -1.60 -6.40
C SER A 6 14.60 -0.86 -6.50
N LEU A 7 14.56 0.44 -6.20
CA LEU A 7 13.37 1.28 -6.39
C LEU A 7 13.01 1.42 -7.87
N ILE A 8 13.99 1.66 -8.75
CA ILE A 8 13.78 1.71 -10.20
C ILE A 8 13.29 0.36 -10.71
N LEU A 9 13.91 -0.75 -10.28
CA LEU A 9 13.46 -2.09 -10.66
C LEU A 9 12.03 -2.36 -10.20
N TRP A 10 11.66 -1.93 -8.99
CA TRP A 10 10.29 -2.00 -8.52
C TRP A 10 9.35 -1.14 -9.37
N ALA A 11 9.72 0.10 -9.69
CA ALA A 11 8.90 1.00 -10.50
C ALA A 11 8.69 0.43 -11.92
N LEU A 12 9.73 -0.14 -12.51
CA LEU A 12 9.65 -0.86 -13.78
C LEU A 12 8.69 -2.06 -13.67
N ALA A 13 8.82 -2.88 -12.62
CA ALA A 13 7.92 -4.00 -12.38
C ALA A 13 6.45 -3.55 -12.18
N ALA A 14 6.23 -2.43 -11.50
CA ALA A 14 4.89 -1.87 -11.33
C ALA A 14 4.32 -1.37 -12.67
N CYS A 15 5.12 -0.69 -13.48
CA CYS A 15 4.70 -0.20 -14.81
C CYS A 15 4.43 -1.36 -15.77
N THR A 16 5.27 -2.39 -15.80
CA THR A 16 5.05 -3.56 -16.66
C THR A 16 3.77 -4.30 -16.30
N THR A 17 3.42 -4.34 -15.00
CA THR A 17 2.15 -4.91 -14.53
C THR A 17 0.92 -4.26 -15.17
N LEU A 18 0.99 -2.96 -15.51
CA LEU A 18 -0.11 -2.24 -16.16
C LEU A 18 -0.30 -2.63 -17.63
N ILE A 19 0.76 -3.14 -18.27
CA ILE A 19 0.78 -3.49 -19.71
C ILE A 19 0.55 -4.99 -19.90
N LEU A 20 0.78 -5.80 -18.86
CA LEU A 20 0.66 -7.26 -18.94
C LEU A 20 -0.72 -7.72 -19.43
N PRO A 21 -0.77 -8.75 -20.31
CA PRO A 21 -2.02 -9.38 -20.74
C PRO A 21 -2.82 -9.90 -19.55
N ALA A 22 -4.06 -9.43 -19.44
CA ALA A 22 -4.91 -9.66 -18.26
C ALA A 22 -5.29 -11.13 -18.04
N GLN A 23 -5.45 -11.90 -19.12
CA GLN A 23 -6.02 -13.25 -19.04
C GLN A 23 -5.00 -14.37 -18.86
N THR A 24 -3.72 -14.13 -19.13
CA THR A 24 -2.70 -15.19 -19.16
C THR A 24 -1.57 -14.95 -18.18
N ILE A 25 -0.80 -13.88 -18.38
CA ILE A 25 0.44 -13.65 -17.64
C ILE A 25 0.16 -12.96 -16.30
N LEU A 26 -0.79 -12.02 -16.26
CA LEU A 26 -1.09 -11.24 -15.05
C LEU A 26 -1.51 -12.11 -13.84
N PRO A 27 -2.39 -13.13 -13.96
CA PRO A 27 -2.76 -13.98 -12.84
C PRO A 27 -1.55 -14.74 -12.29
N ILE A 28 -0.72 -15.31 -13.18
CA ILE A 28 0.49 -16.05 -12.81
C ILE A 28 1.47 -15.12 -12.08
N TYR A 29 1.72 -13.93 -12.63
CA TYR A 29 2.63 -12.95 -12.05
C TYR A 29 2.16 -12.45 -10.67
N SER A 30 0.88 -12.10 -10.55
CA SER A 30 0.30 -11.64 -9.29
C SER A 30 0.30 -12.74 -8.21
N ALA A 31 -0.05 -13.97 -8.59
CA ALA A 31 0.03 -15.13 -7.69
C ALA A 31 1.47 -15.43 -7.26
N ALA A 32 2.44 -15.40 -8.18
CA ALA A 32 3.84 -15.64 -7.87
C ALA A 32 4.40 -14.60 -6.90
N THR A 33 4.14 -13.31 -7.15
CA THR A 33 4.62 -12.21 -6.27
C THR A 33 4.01 -12.29 -4.87
N PHE A 34 2.72 -12.65 -4.77
CA PHE A 34 2.08 -12.88 -3.47
C PHE A 34 2.61 -14.16 -2.79
N PHE A 35 2.82 -15.25 -3.54
CA PHE A 35 3.41 -16.47 -3.01
C PHE A 35 4.81 -16.24 -2.44
N CYS A 36 5.64 -15.42 -3.10
CA CYS A 36 6.94 -15.01 -2.56
C CYS A 36 6.82 -14.38 -1.17
N LEU A 37 5.80 -13.56 -0.91
CA LEU A 37 5.58 -12.98 0.43
C LEU A 37 5.25 -14.03 1.50
N ILE A 38 4.56 -15.11 1.13
CA ILE A 38 4.18 -16.19 2.05
C ILE A 38 5.36 -17.14 2.29
N ALA A 39 6.07 -17.50 1.22
CA ALA A 39 7.20 -18.42 1.26
C ALA A 39 8.33 -17.88 2.15
N LEU A 40 8.64 -16.59 2.05
CA LEU A 40 9.68 -15.94 2.85
C LEU A 40 9.20 -15.68 4.28
N LYS A 41 9.84 -16.34 5.26
CA LYS A 41 9.49 -16.22 6.70
C LYS A 41 9.48 -14.75 7.18
N ALA A 42 10.41 -13.94 6.67
CA ALA A 42 10.55 -12.52 7.02
C ALA A 42 9.34 -11.66 6.60
N THR A 43 8.61 -12.03 5.55
CA THR A 43 7.51 -11.23 4.99
C THR A 43 6.12 -11.76 5.32
N ARG A 44 5.98 -12.90 6.03
CA ARG A 44 4.66 -13.48 6.34
C ARG A 44 3.70 -12.54 7.06
N ARG A 45 4.20 -11.67 7.96
CA ARG A 45 3.38 -10.66 8.62
C ARG A 45 2.81 -9.65 7.61
N ARG A 46 3.63 -9.22 6.63
CA ARG A 46 3.20 -8.35 5.54
C ARG A 46 2.23 -9.06 4.60
N ALA A 47 2.43 -10.35 4.34
CA ALA A 47 1.50 -11.15 3.54
C ALA A 47 0.09 -11.15 4.13
N LYS A 48 -0.04 -11.28 5.47
CA LYS A 48 -1.34 -11.17 6.16
C LYS A 48 -2.00 -9.81 5.96
N TYR A 49 -1.22 -8.73 6.05
CA TYR A 49 -1.71 -7.37 5.79
C TYR A 49 -2.21 -7.22 4.35
N VAL A 50 -1.42 -7.68 3.37
CA VAL A 50 -1.81 -7.65 1.95
C VAL A 50 -3.08 -8.47 1.73
N ALA A 51 -3.19 -9.67 2.30
CA ALA A 51 -4.36 -10.51 2.18
C ALA A 51 -5.63 -9.79 2.70
N TRP A 52 -5.56 -9.18 3.88
CA TRP A 52 -6.68 -8.42 4.45
C TRP A 52 -7.07 -7.22 3.60
N LEU A 53 -6.09 -6.44 3.16
CA LEU A 53 -6.31 -5.27 2.31
C LEU A 53 -6.92 -5.68 0.97
N MET A 54 -6.39 -6.74 0.35
CA MET A 54 -6.88 -7.26 -0.94
C MET A 54 -8.26 -7.89 -0.83
N PHE A 55 -8.59 -8.52 0.30
CA PHE A 55 -9.93 -9.03 0.54
C PHE A 55 -10.96 -7.89 0.63
N SER A 56 -10.68 -6.87 1.44
CA SER A 56 -11.56 -5.69 1.56
C SER A 56 -11.70 -4.93 0.24
N LEU A 57 -10.58 -4.71 -0.46
CA LEU A 57 -10.58 -4.07 -1.77
C LEU A 57 -11.34 -4.91 -2.81
N GLY A 58 -11.14 -6.22 -2.80
CA GLY A 58 -11.82 -7.15 -3.71
C GLY A 58 -13.33 -7.10 -3.53
N ALA A 59 -13.82 -7.06 -2.29
CA ALA A 59 -15.23 -6.88 -1.99
C ALA A 59 -15.77 -5.53 -2.52
N GLY A 60 -15.02 -4.43 -2.34
CA GLY A 60 -15.40 -3.12 -2.87
C GLY A 60 -15.44 -3.06 -4.40
N LEU A 61 -14.43 -3.61 -5.07
CA LEU A 61 -14.37 -3.71 -6.53
C LEU A 61 -15.49 -4.61 -7.06
N TRP A 62 -15.77 -5.72 -6.40
CA TRP A 62 -16.88 -6.60 -6.74
C TRP A 62 -18.23 -5.90 -6.66
N LEU A 63 -18.48 -5.16 -5.58
CA LEU A 63 -19.72 -4.42 -5.36
C LEU A 63 -19.92 -3.31 -6.40
N VAL A 64 -18.91 -2.47 -6.59
CA VAL A 64 -19.01 -1.26 -7.42
C VAL A 64 -18.73 -1.57 -8.89
N HIS A 65 -17.59 -2.18 -9.19
CA HIS A 65 -17.12 -2.40 -10.56
C HIS A 65 -17.65 -3.70 -11.16
N GLY A 66 -18.05 -4.67 -10.34
CA GLY A 66 -18.72 -5.89 -10.80
C GLY A 66 -20.15 -5.66 -11.28
N GLY A 67 -20.72 -4.47 -11.07
CA GLY A 67 -22.06 -4.08 -11.55
C GLY A 67 -23.21 -4.38 -10.58
N TRP A 68 -22.93 -4.96 -9.41
CA TRP A 68 -23.94 -5.27 -8.39
C TRP A 68 -24.65 -4.03 -7.86
N LEU A 69 -23.88 -3.00 -7.49
CA LEU A 69 -24.45 -1.73 -7.01
C LEU A 69 -25.30 -1.06 -8.09
N THR A 70 -24.84 -1.10 -9.35
CA THR A 70 -25.59 -0.51 -10.47
C THR A 70 -26.86 -1.27 -10.77
N GLU A 71 -26.83 -2.61 -10.74
CA GLU A 71 -28.03 -3.43 -10.94
C GLU A 71 -29.06 -3.18 -9.85
N TRP A 72 -28.62 -3.08 -8.59
CA TRP A 72 -29.50 -2.79 -7.47
C TRP A 72 -30.13 -1.39 -7.53
N LEU A 73 -29.36 -0.36 -7.89
CA LEU A 73 -29.85 1.02 -7.92
C LEU A 73 -30.62 1.39 -9.19
N SER A 74 -30.23 0.85 -10.34
CA SER A 74 -30.74 1.28 -11.65
C SER A 74 -31.48 0.19 -12.42
N GLY A 75 -31.49 -1.05 -11.95
CA GLY A 75 -32.15 -2.17 -12.61
C GLY A 75 -31.48 -2.60 -13.93
N THR A 76 -30.35 -2.00 -14.30
CA THR A 76 -29.66 -2.37 -15.55
C THR A 76 -28.99 -3.74 -15.40
N PRO A 77 -29.19 -4.66 -16.36
CA PRO A 77 -28.60 -6.00 -16.29
C PRO A 77 -27.08 -5.95 -16.34
N ARG A 78 -26.44 -6.84 -15.57
CA ARG A 78 -24.98 -6.92 -15.45
C ARG A 78 -24.33 -7.44 -16.72
N SER A 79 -23.42 -6.65 -17.29
CA SER A 79 -22.53 -7.10 -18.37
C SER A 79 -21.40 -7.98 -17.83
N PRO A 80 -21.12 -9.17 -18.40
CA PRO A 80 -20.03 -10.05 -17.96
C PRO A 80 -18.63 -9.41 -18.01
N GLU A 81 -18.39 -8.48 -18.94
CA GLU A 81 -17.08 -7.84 -19.13
C GLU A 81 -16.63 -6.98 -17.93
N ARG A 82 -17.57 -6.35 -17.23
CA ARG A 82 -17.30 -5.53 -16.03
C ARG A 82 -16.60 -6.32 -14.93
N TRP A 83 -17.00 -7.58 -14.78
CA TRP A 83 -16.37 -8.52 -13.87
C TRP A 83 -14.90 -8.77 -14.23
N THR A 84 -14.63 -9.01 -15.51
CA THR A 84 -13.29 -9.25 -16.03
C THR A 84 -12.39 -8.03 -15.79
N HIS A 85 -12.91 -6.82 -15.97
CA HIS A 85 -12.18 -5.59 -15.66
C HIS A 85 -11.90 -5.43 -14.15
N ALA A 86 -12.88 -5.71 -13.29
CA ALA A 86 -12.72 -5.65 -11.84
C ALA A 86 -11.65 -6.64 -11.34
N ILE A 87 -11.66 -7.89 -11.82
CA ILE A 87 -10.62 -8.87 -11.51
C ILE A 87 -9.26 -8.41 -12.03
N THR A 88 -9.20 -7.90 -13.26
CA THR A 88 -7.94 -7.43 -13.85
C THR A 88 -7.33 -6.33 -12.99
N LEU A 89 -8.13 -5.35 -12.56
CA LEU A 89 -7.69 -4.27 -11.69
C LEU A 89 -7.22 -4.83 -10.34
N TRP A 90 -8.00 -5.74 -9.74
CA TRP A 90 -7.65 -6.38 -8.48
C TRP A 90 -6.30 -7.11 -8.54
N LEU A 91 -6.04 -7.89 -9.61
CA LEU A 91 -4.78 -8.60 -9.82
C LEU A 91 -3.59 -7.65 -10.02
N ARG A 92 -3.78 -6.53 -10.75
CA ARG A 92 -2.75 -5.50 -10.92
C ARG A 92 -2.35 -4.89 -9.58
N ILE A 93 -3.35 -4.52 -8.78
CA ILE A 93 -3.09 -3.93 -7.46
C ILE A 93 -2.43 -4.97 -6.55
N LEU A 94 -2.87 -6.24 -6.57
CA LEU A 94 -2.24 -7.33 -5.82
C LEU A 94 -0.75 -7.46 -6.16
N ALA A 95 -0.39 -7.47 -7.45
CA ALA A 95 0.99 -7.58 -7.89
C ALA A 95 1.84 -6.37 -7.44
N ILE A 96 1.34 -5.14 -7.65
CA ILE A 96 2.03 -3.90 -7.27
C ILE A 96 2.21 -3.84 -5.74
N VAL A 97 1.17 -4.10 -4.97
CA VAL A 97 1.23 -4.06 -3.51
C VAL A 97 2.13 -5.16 -2.99
N SER A 98 2.06 -6.38 -3.53
CA SER A 98 2.89 -7.50 -3.08
C SER A 98 4.38 -7.25 -3.32
N THR A 99 4.73 -6.79 -4.51
CA THR A 99 6.12 -6.43 -4.85
C THR A 99 6.61 -5.24 -4.04
N SER A 100 5.75 -4.26 -3.72
CA SER A 100 6.07 -3.15 -2.82
C SER A 100 6.42 -3.65 -1.41
N GLN A 101 5.64 -4.58 -0.87
CA GLN A 101 5.90 -5.16 0.45
C GLN A 101 7.18 -5.98 0.50
N LEU A 102 7.51 -6.70 -0.58
CA LEU A 102 8.80 -7.36 -0.73
C LEU A 102 9.93 -6.32 -0.70
N TRP A 103 9.83 -5.27 -1.51
CA TRP A 103 10.85 -4.21 -1.56
C TRP A 103 11.05 -3.53 -0.20
N MET A 104 9.96 -3.16 0.49
CA MET A 104 10.01 -2.53 1.82
C MET A 104 10.64 -3.44 2.90
N GLN A 105 10.57 -4.76 2.73
CA GLN A 105 11.25 -5.67 3.65
C GLN A 105 12.77 -5.64 3.46
N PHE A 106 13.25 -5.51 2.22
CA PHE A 106 14.68 -5.56 1.89
C PHE A 106 15.36 -4.19 1.91
N VAL A 107 14.58 -3.10 1.88
CA VAL A 107 15.07 -1.72 1.94
C VAL A 107 14.46 -1.02 3.17
N PRO A 108 15.11 -1.14 4.35
CA PRO A 108 14.65 -0.43 5.54
C PRO A 108 14.82 1.09 5.38
N VAL A 109 13.96 1.86 6.06
CA VAL A 109 13.90 3.33 5.96
C VAL A 109 15.27 3.98 6.22
N GLN A 110 16.02 3.53 7.23
CA GLN A 110 17.35 4.08 7.53
C GLN A 110 18.34 3.92 6.36
N ARG A 111 18.30 2.77 5.68
CA ARG A 111 19.15 2.52 4.50
C ARG A 111 18.71 3.38 3.32
N PHE A 112 17.41 3.61 3.17
CA PHE A 112 16.88 4.49 2.14
C PHE A 112 17.29 5.95 2.36
N ILE A 113 17.17 6.46 3.60
CA ILE A 113 17.62 7.82 3.97
C ILE A 113 19.12 8.00 3.71
N ARG A 114 19.96 7.03 4.12
CA ARG A 114 21.40 7.08 3.83
C ARG A 114 21.66 7.12 2.33
N ALA A 115 20.92 6.33 1.55
CA ALA A 115 21.03 6.35 0.09
C ALA A 115 20.60 7.68 -0.53
N LEU A 116 19.55 8.34 -0.01
CA LEU A 116 19.15 9.69 -0.42
C LEU A 116 20.30 10.68 -0.30
N PHE A 117 20.96 10.75 0.86
CA PHE A 117 22.07 11.67 1.10
C PHE A 117 23.37 11.27 0.39
N ALA A 118 23.60 9.97 0.15
CA ALA A 118 24.77 9.49 -0.58
C ALA A 118 24.62 9.57 -2.11
N SER A 119 23.45 9.96 -2.62
CA SER A 119 23.17 10.04 -4.05
C SER A 119 23.58 11.37 -4.68
N ARG A 120 23.50 11.44 -6.01
CA ARG A 120 23.73 12.67 -6.79
C ARG A 120 22.54 13.63 -6.80
N LEU A 121 21.51 13.39 -5.97
CA LEU A 121 20.38 14.29 -5.86
C LEU A 121 20.83 15.63 -5.26
N PRO A 122 20.23 16.76 -5.67
CA PRO A 122 20.48 18.04 -5.02
C PRO A 122 20.19 17.93 -3.52
N PRO A 123 21.03 18.51 -2.63
CA PRO A 123 20.85 18.38 -1.19
C PRO A 123 19.44 18.77 -0.72
N GLY A 124 18.86 19.83 -1.27
CA GLY A 124 17.49 20.26 -0.93
C GLY A 124 16.42 19.20 -1.22
N VAL A 125 16.55 18.44 -2.32
CA VAL A 125 15.63 17.36 -2.67
C VAL A 125 15.79 16.17 -1.72
N ALA A 126 17.05 15.81 -1.41
CA ALA A 126 17.32 14.76 -0.43
C ALA A 126 16.74 15.11 0.95
N TYR A 127 16.91 16.36 1.40
CA TYR A 127 16.32 16.85 2.64
C TYR A 127 14.80 16.91 2.62
N LEU A 128 14.18 17.29 1.50
CA LEU A 128 12.72 17.30 1.38
C LEU A 128 12.11 15.91 1.61
N PHE A 129 12.73 14.87 1.04
CA PHE A 129 12.27 13.49 1.22
C PHE A 129 12.68 12.87 2.55
N ALA A 130 13.89 13.13 3.02
CA ALA A 130 14.40 12.57 4.27
C ALA A 130 13.84 13.28 5.51
N GLY A 131 13.57 14.58 5.43
CA GLY A 131 13.16 15.43 6.55
C GLY A 131 11.99 14.86 7.34
N PRO A 132 10.82 14.59 6.72
CA PRO A 132 9.69 13.98 7.41
C PRO A 132 10.03 12.63 8.04
N LEU A 133 10.86 11.81 7.37
CA LEU A 133 11.26 10.49 7.85
C LEU A 133 12.22 10.57 9.06
N LEU A 134 13.00 11.65 9.17
CA LEU A 134 13.92 11.88 10.29
C LEU A 134 13.19 12.37 11.54
N VAL A 135 12.16 13.19 11.38
CA VAL A 135 11.41 13.78 12.51
C VAL A 135 10.20 12.96 12.96
N VAL A 136 9.82 11.91 12.21
CA VAL A 136 8.59 11.14 12.49
C VAL A 136 8.53 10.59 13.92
N GLU A 137 9.64 10.09 14.47
CA GLU A 137 9.66 9.58 15.83
C GLU A 137 9.57 10.70 16.87
N GLN A 138 10.14 11.87 16.60
CA GLN A 138 9.99 13.05 17.45
C GLN A 138 8.54 13.53 17.44
N LEU A 139 7.90 13.60 16.27
CA LEU A 139 6.51 14.00 16.15
C LEU A 139 5.58 13.03 16.90
N LYS A 140 5.82 11.71 16.83
CA LYS A 140 5.06 10.73 17.61
C LYS A 140 5.21 10.92 19.11
N GLN A 141 6.44 11.18 19.58
CA GLN A 141 6.70 11.43 21.00
C GLN A 141 6.01 12.72 21.47
N GLN A 142 6.13 13.80 20.70
CA GLN A 142 5.46 15.06 21.01
C GLN A 142 3.94 14.91 21.00
N LEU A 143 3.39 14.17 20.03
CA LEU A 143 1.96 13.87 19.98
C LEU A 143 1.50 13.09 21.23
N ALA A 144 2.28 12.11 21.68
CA ALA A 144 1.98 11.35 22.89
C ALA A 144 2.00 12.24 24.14
N ILE A 145 3.01 13.10 24.29
CA ILE A 145 3.10 14.07 25.40
C ILE A 145 1.91 15.03 25.39
N ILE A 146 1.55 15.57 24.22
CA ILE A 146 0.38 16.45 24.08
C ILE A 146 -0.89 15.68 24.44
N HIS A 147 -1.05 14.45 23.95
CA HIS A 147 -2.21 13.60 24.23
C HIS A 147 -2.36 13.36 25.74
N GLU A 148 -1.28 12.99 26.44
CA GLU A 148 -1.28 12.80 27.88
C GLU A 148 -1.57 14.09 28.65
N ALA A 149 -0.96 15.22 28.25
CA ALA A 149 -1.18 16.51 28.88
C ALA A 149 -2.64 16.98 28.75
N GLN A 150 -3.26 16.77 27.59
CA GLN A 150 -4.67 17.09 27.37
C GLN A 150 -5.59 16.18 28.17
N ARG A 151 -5.27 14.88 28.24
CA ARG A 151 -6.00 13.93 29.08
C ARG A 151 -5.92 14.32 30.57
N ALA A 152 -4.76 14.76 31.05
CA ALA A 152 -4.58 15.25 32.41
C ALA A 152 -5.37 16.54 32.70
N ARG A 153 -5.63 17.35 31.68
CA ARG A 153 -6.51 18.53 31.75
C ARG A 153 -8.01 18.18 31.66
N GLY A 154 -8.35 16.89 31.65
CA GLY A 154 -9.74 16.43 31.56
C GLY A 154 -10.33 16.49 30.15
N VAL A 155 -9.50 16.67 29.10
CA VAL A 155 -9.99 16.62 27.72
C VAL A 155 -10.21 15.17 27.31
N PRO A 156 -11.44 14.78 26.94
CA PRO A 156 -11.77 13.41 26.57
C PRO A 156 -11.29 13.07 25.15
N LEU A 157 -10.00 12.76 24.99
CA LEU A 157 -9.42 12.44 23.68
C LEU A 157 -9.68 11.01 23.20
N ASP A 158 -10.01 10.09 24.11
CA ASP A 158 -10.26 8.67 23.81
C ASP A 158 -11.75 8.34 23.67
N GLU A 159 -12.61 9.35 23.80
CA GLU A 159 -14.06 9.17 23.79
C GLU A 159 -14.63 8.98 22.38
N GLY A 160 -15.82 8.39 22.32
CA GLY A 160 -16.52 8.06 21.08
C GLY A 160 -16.82 9.30 20.24
N TRP A 161 -17.00 9.15 18.93
CA TRP A 161 -17.24 10.28 18.03
C TRP A 161 -18.44 11.16 18.45
N TYR A 162 -19.45 10.57 19.10
CA TYR A 162 -20.65 11.25 19.59
C TYR A 162 -20.40 12.14 20.81
N GLN A 163 -19.30 11.93 21.55
CA GLN A 163 -18.87 12.78 22.67
C GLN A 163 -18.00 13.97 22.22
N ARG A 164 -17.64 14.03 20.92
CA ARG A 164 -16.78 15.07 20.32
C ARG A 164 -17.55 16.11 19.50
N LEU A 165 -18.87 15.94 19.35
CA LEU A 165 -19.79 16.88 18.72
C LEU A 165 -20.48 17.72 19.80
#